data_AF-A0A520JZ74-F1
#
_entry.id   AF-A0A520JZ74-F1
#
_cell.length_a   1.000
_cell.length_b   1.000
_cell.length_c   1.000
_cell.angle_alpha   90.00
_cell.angle_beta   90.00
_cell.angle_gamma   90.00
#
_symmetry.space_group_name_H-M   'P 1'
#
loop_
_entity.id
_entity.type
_entity.pdbx_description
1 polymer ?
#
loop_
_entity_poly.entity_id
_entity_poly.type
_entity_poly.pdbx_seq_one_letter_code
_entity_poly.pdbx_strand_id
1 'polypeptide(L)'
;MTSSPLQVTGSSAAETIKPHKHIYTPPPGGATWYSWQHRRKFKYAYGTIEVIMRLGDIIEVLSVDRYTVKLTDDESGFIGRFVSMSAEDGAIIGVITGLTHSVREEVLGFLAPDEKVKYQPYIEDYKNSYAIIRGLGRLPDGGGRAGRYVIDKPPRIDDPVEPASHDEIVRFHTVHGKPGAPYLRAMRDVLDAPVILSMTGQIEAAIPESGNMLHLVRRYVKRT
;
A
#
# COMPACT_ATOMS: atom_id res chain seq x y z
N MET A 1 -57.97 -64.47 -20.22
CA MET A 1 -56.63 -64.04 -19.78
C MET A 1 -56.74 -62.54 -19.44
N THR A 2 -57.29 -62.12 -18.29
CA THR A 2 -56.69 -62.00 -16.93
C THR A 2 -55.32 -61.31 -16.97
N SER A 3 -55.02 -60.21 -16.25
CA SER A 3 -55.64 -59.60 -15.07
C SER A 3 -54.95 -58.24 -14.78
N SER A 4 -55.67 -57.31 -14.16
CA SER A 4 -55.18 -56.06 -13.54
C SER A 4 -54.49 -56.31 -12.16
N PRO A 5 -54.23 -55.30 -11.30
CA PRO A 5 -52.91 -54.88 -10.80
C PRO A 5 -52.61 -55.31 -9.36
N LEU A 6 -51.39 -55.03 -8.85
CA LEU A 6 -51.07 -55.13 -7.42
C LEU A 6 -50.30 -53.88 -6.93
N GLN A 7 -50.89 -53.23 -5.93
CA GLN A 7 -50.27 -52.25 -5.04
C GLN A 7 -49.28 -52.96 -4.10
N VAL A 8 -48.24 -52.24 -3.65
CA VAL A 8 -47.60 -52.49 -2.35
C VAL A 8 -47.41 -51.16 -1.63
N THR A 9 -47.97 -51.10 -0.43
CA THR A 9 -47.99 -50.01 0.54
C THR A 9 -46.74 -49.98 1.43
N GLY A 10 -46.21 -48.77 1.66
CA GLY A 10 -45.83 -48.22 2.98
C GLY A 10 -44.72 -48.85 3.83
N SER A 11 -43.66 -48.07 4.11
CA SER A 11 -43.42 -47.42 5.43
C SER A 11 -41.96 -47.42 5.90
N SER A 12 -41.49 -46.20 6.24
CA SER A 12 -40.62 -45.82 7.36
C SER A 12 -39.21 -46.42 7.50
N ALA A 13 -38.18 -45.56 7.31
CA ALA A 13 -37.37 -45.06 8.41
C ALA A 13 -36.39 -43.97 7.93
N ALA A 14 -36.41 -42.84 8.62
CA ALA A 14 -35.47 -41.74 8.46
C ALA A 14 -34.10 -42.14 9.02
N GLU A 15 -33.04 -42.03 8.22
CA GLU A 15 -31.67 -42.11 8.72
C GLU A 15 -31.02 -40.73 8.67
N THR A 16 -30.89 -40.16 9.86
CA THR A 16 -30.28 -38.86 10.13
C THR A 16 -28.77 -38.98 9.96
N ILE A 17 -28.22 -38.43 8.87
CA ILE A 17 -26.78 -38.31 8.68
C ILE A 17 -26.27 -37.21 9.62
N LYS A 18 -25.69 -37.61 10.75
CA LYS A 18 -24.97 -36.70 11.66
C LYS A 18 -23.68 -36.22 10.99
N PRO A 19 -23.37 -34.91 11.00
CA PRO A 19 -22.07 -34.45 10.52
C PRO A 19 -20.97 -34.85 11.52
N HIS A 20 -20.02 -35.66 11.04
CA HIS A 20 -18.78 -35.94 11.75
C HIS A 20 -18.02 -34.63 12.00
N LYS A 21 -17.96 -34.18 13.26
CA LYS A 21 -17.02 -33.16 13.70
C LYS A 21 -15.60 -33.76 13.66
N HIS A 22 -14.86 -33.49 12.59
CA HIS A 22 -13.40 -33.61 12.66
C HIS A 22 -12.87 -32.45 13.49
N ILE A 23 -12.55 -32.77 14.75
CA ILE A 23 -11.75 -31.90 15.63
C ILE A 23 -10.32 -32.00 15.11
N TYR A 24 -9.86 -30.99 14.37
CA TYR A 24 -8.45 -30.85 14.03
C TYR A 24 -7.68 -30.46 15.30
N THR A 25 -6.91 -31.40 15.84
CA THR A 25 -5.92 -31.12 16.89
C THR A 25 -4.59 -30.87 16.19
N PRO A 26 -4.00 -29.66 16.28
CA PRO A 26 -2.69 -29.42 15.67
C PRO A 26 -1.60 -30.20 16.44
N PRO A 27 -0.55 -30.70 15.74
CA PRO A 27 0.55 -31.40 16.38
C PRO A 27 1.39 -30.45 17.27
N PRO A 28 2.01 -30.95 18.34
CA PRO A 28 2.81 -30.13 19.24
C PRO A 28 4.16 -29.84 18.58
N GLY A 29 4.44 -28.56 18.36
CA GLY A 29 5.72 -28.08 17.83
C GLY A 29 5.63 -27.60 16.39
N GLY A 30 5.31 -26.32 16.21
CA GLY A 30 5.35 -25.66 14.91
C GLY A 30 4.87 -24.22 15.02
N ALA A 31 5.79 -23.28 14.88
CA ALA A 31 5.55 -21.85 14.98
C ALA A 31 4.43 -21.38 14.04
N THR A 32 3.47 -20.61 14.55
CA THR A 32 2.53 -19.83 13.73
C THR A 32 2.70 -18.35 14.02
N TRP A 33 3.46 -17.70 13.14
CA TRP A 33 3.45 -16.26 12.97
C TRP A 33 2.16 -15.87 12.24
N TYR A 34 1.23 -15.21 12.92
CA TYR A 34 0.13 -14.51 12.26
C TYR A 34 0.59 -13.07 11.99
N SER A 35 1.06 -12.79 10.77
CA SER A 35 1.18 -11.42 10.26
C SER A 35 -0.21 -10.96 9.78
N TRP A 36 -0.84 -10.08 10.55
CA TRP A 36 -2.08 -9.41 10.15
C TRP A 36 -1.78 -8.27 9.18
N GLN A 37 -1.68 -8.58 7.88
CA GLN A 37 -1.74 -7.55 6.84
C GLN A 37 -3.21 -7.20 6.60
N HIS A 38 -3.55 -5.90 6.66
CA HIS A 38 -4.86 -5.36 6.28
C HIS A 38 -5.12 -5.57 4.78
N ARG A 39 -5.51 -6.80 4.40
CA ARG A 39 -5.94 -7.17 3.04
C ARG A 39 -7.46 -7.03 2.97
N ARG A 40 -7.98 -6.11 2.16
CA ARG A 40 -9.41 -6.13 1.80
C ARG A 40 -9.64 -7.28 0.82
N LYS A 41 -10.04 -8.44 1.36
CA LYS A 41 -10.41 -9.60 0.55
C LYS A 41 -11.84 -9.42 0.06
N PHE A 42 -12.01 -9.14 -1.22
CA PHE A 42 -13.31 -9.27 -1.86
C PHE A 42 -13.51 -10.72 -2.28
N LYS A 43 -14.53 -11.37 -1.72
CA LYS A 43 -14.84 -12.78 -2.01
C LYS A 43 -15.90 -12.83 -3.09
N TYR A 44 -15.51 -13.15 -4.32
CA TYR A 44 -16.44 -13.47 -5.41
C TYR A 44 -16.53 -14.98 -5.59
N ALA A 45 -17.63 -15.46 -6.17
CA ALA A 45 -17.92 -16.88 -6.38
C ALA A 45 -16.89 -17.62 -7.28
N TYR A 46 -15.94 -16.91 -7.88
CA TYR A 46 -14.95 -17.44 -8.82
C TYR A 46 -13.48 -17.20 -8.44
N GLY A 47 -13.19 -16.85 -7.18
CA GLY A 47 -11.81 -16.71 -6.70
C GLY A 47 -11.59 -15.42 -5.89
N THR A 48 -10.50 -15.42 -5.11
CA THR A 48 -10.04 -14.25 -4.37
C THR A 48 -9.09 -13.48 -5.29
N ILE A 49 -9.52 -12.31 -5.78
CA ILE A 49 -8.62 -11.38 -6.48
C ILE A 49 -8.01 -10.49 -5.39
N GLU A 50 -6.69 -10.58 -5.20
CA GLU A 50 -5.96 -9.61 -4.40
C GLU A 50 -5.86 -8.32 -5.21
N VAL A 51 -6.68 -7.33 -4.88
CA VAL A 51 -6.52 -5.98 -5.42
C VAL A 51 -5.37 -5.34 -4.66
N ILE A 52 -4.15 -5.58 -5.14
CA ILE A 52 -2.99 -4.79 -4.75
C ILE A 52 -3.25 -3.38 -5.27
N MET A 53 -3.44 -2.42 -4.35
CA MET A 53 -3.52 -1.01 -4.75
C MET A 53 -2.12 -0.58 -5.16
N ARG A 54 -1.81 -0.65 -6.46
CA ARG A 54 -0.60 -0.09 -7.05
C ARG A 54 -0.80 1.42 -7.21
N LEU A 55 0.19 2.22 -6.80
CA LEU A 55 0.22 3.67 -7.06
C LEU A 55 0.78 3.97 -8.44
N GLY A 56 1.79 3.21 -8.87
CA GLY A 56 2.55 3.53 -10.06
C GLY A 56 3.81 2.71 -10.21
N ASP A 57 4.65 3.13 -11.15
CA ASP A 57 5.93 2.50 -11.47
C ASP A 57 7.05 3.53 -11.49
N ILE A 58 8.23 3.12 -11.02
CA ILE A 58 9.43 3.95 -11.05
C ILE A 58 9.87 4.13 -12.51
N ILE A 59 9.90 5.37 -12.97
CA ILE A 59 10.37 5.70 -14.33
C ILE A 59 11.76 6.33 -14.32
N GLU A 60 12.21 6.81 -13.16
CA GLU A 60 13.50 7.48 -13.02
C GLU A 60 14.03 7.37 -11.59
N VAL A 61 15.33 7.12 -11.46
CA VAL A 61 16.07 7.12 -10.20
C VAL A 61 17.06 8.30 -10.23
N LEU A 62 16.70 9.40 -9.57
CA LEU A 62 17.49 10.63 -9.54
C LEU A 62 18.70 10.53 -8.60
N SER A 63 18.53 9.80 -7.50
CA SER A 63 19.60 9.52 -6.52
C SER A 63 19.23 8.30 -5.68
N VAL A 64 20.13 7.91 -4.76
CA VAL A 64 19.92 6.75 -3.88
C VAL A 64 18.65 6.86 -3.03
N ASP A 65 18.12 8.07 -2.80
CA ASP A 65 16.91 8.29 -2.01
C ASP A 65 15.86 9.15 -2.71
N ARG A 66 15.94 9.36 -4.03
CA ARG A 66 14.98 10.20 -4.76
C ARG A 66 14.57 9.56 -6.09
N TYR A 67 13.28 9.41 -6.29
CA TYR A 67 12.71 8.65 -7.42
C TYR A 67 11.54 9.41 -8.05
N THR A 68 11.35 9.23 -9.35
CA THR A 68 10.16 9.69 -10.08
C THR A 68 9.30 8.48 -10.41
N VAL A 69 8.02 8.57 -10.08
CA VAL A 69 7.03 7.50 -10.30
C VAL A 69 5.94 8.01 -11.22
N LYS A 70 5.63 7.23 -12.25
CA LYS A 70 4.43 7.45 -13.06
C LYS A 70 3.24 6.83 -12.35
N LEU A 71 2.27 7.66 -11.96
CA LEU A 71 1.07 7.20 -11.28
C LEU A 71 0.12 6.52 -12.27
N THR A 72 -0.58 5.48 -11.80
CA THR A 72 -1.63 4.81 -12.56
C THR A 72 -2.97 5.54 -12.50
N ASP A 73 -3.15 6.39 -11.48
CA ASP A 73 -4.35 7.17 -11.24
C ASP A 73 -3.97 8.50 -10.57
N ASP A 74 -4.55 9.59 -11.07
CA ASP A 74 -4.28 10.97 -10.65
C ASP A 74 -4.69 11.22 -9.19
N GLU A 75 -5.71 10.51 -8.67
CA GLU A 75 -6.20 10.68 -7.30
C GLU A 75 -5.41 9.86 -6.26
N SER A 76 -4.51 8.97 -6.71
CA SER A 76 -3.90 7.97 -5.85
C SER A 76 -2.71 8.52 -5.04
N GLY A 77 -1.97 9.48 -5.59
CA GLY A 77 -0.82 10.12 -4.97
C GLY A 77 -1.18 11.43 -4.27
N PHE A 78 -0.87 11.56 -2.98
CA PHE A 78 -0.94 12.84 -2.27
C PHE A 78 0.35 13.10 -1.51
N ILE A 79 0.72 14.37 -1.37
CA ILE A 79 1.94 14.80 -0.69
C ILE A 79 1.93 14.34 0.78
N GLY A 80 3.04 13.75 1.21
CA GLY A 80 3.22 13.19 2.55
C GLY A 80 2.73 11.76 2.71
N ARG A 81 2.14 11.13 1.69
CA ARG A 81 1.74 9.72 1.73
C ARG A 81 2.98 8.81 1.84
N PHE A 82 2.94 7.84 2.76
CA PHE A 82 3.94 6.78 2.80
C PHE A 82 3.74 5.77 1.67
N VAL A 83 4.84 5.34 1.08
CA VAL A 83 4.88 4.39 -0.04
C VAL A 83 5.90 3.30 0.25
N SER A 84 5.63 2.12 -0.29
CA SER A 84 6.49 0.95 -0.25
C SER A 84 6.93 0.62 -1.67
N MET A 85 8.22 0.38 -1.85
CA MET A 85 8.83 -0.04 -3.11
C MET A 85 9.56 -1.35 -2.85
N SER A 86 9.24 -2.39 -3.62
CA SER A 86 9.92 -3.68 -3.48
C SER A 86 11.40 -3.55 -3.83
N ALA A 87 12.26 -4.25 -3.07
CA ALA A 87 13.68 -4.36 -3.32
C ALA A 87 14.16 -5.79 -3.02
N GLU A 88 15.35 -6.17 -3.49
CA GLU A 88 15.85 -7.55 -3.36
C GLU A 88 15.96 -8.07 -1.91
N ASP A 89 16.14 -7.18 -0.93
CA ASP A 89 16.38 -7.52 0.49
C ASP A 89 15.27 -6.98 1.43
N GLY A 90 14.11 -6.62 0.89
CA GLY A 90 13.00 -6.04 1.64
C GLY A 90 12.24 -4.96 0.87
N ALA A 91 11.64 -4.03 1.60
CA ALA A 91 10.97 -2.87 1.04
C ALA A 91 11.74 -1.58 1.33
N ILE A 92 11.74 -0.64 0.39
CA ILE A 92 12.15 0.73 0.64
C ILE A 92 10.90 1.51 1.03
N ILE A 93 10.90 2.08 2.24
CA ILE A 93 9.85 2.98 2.70
C ILE A 93 10.20 4.39 2.24
N GLY A 94 9.28 5.02 1.53
CA GLY A 94 9.42 6.39 1.05
C GLY A 94 8.22 7.26 1.43
N VAL A 95 8.31 8.53 1.05
CA VAL A 95 7.21 9.50 1.14
C VAL A 95 7.11 10.30 -0.16
N ILE A 96 5.87 10.56 -0.60
CA ILE A 96 5.62 11.48 -1.72
C ILE A 96 5.92 12.92 -1.26
N THR A 97 6.85 13.57 -1.94
CA THR A 97 7.27 14.96 -1.63
C THR A 97 6.74 15.97 -2.65
N GLY A 98 6.43 15.52 -3.86
CA GLY A 98 5.88 16.38 -4.90
C GLY A 98 5.00 15.59 -5.87
N LEU A 99 4.11 16.31 -6.53
CA LEU A 99 3.27 15.81 -7.62
C LEU A 99 3.42 16.75 -8.80
N THR A 100 3.47 16.20 -10.00
CA THR A 100 3.55 16.98 -11.23
C THR A 100 2.69 16.30 -12.28
N HIS A 101 1.85 17.08 -12.94
CA HIS A 101 1.03 16.61 -14.04
C HIS A 101 1.64 17.15 -15.33
N SER A 102 1.89 16.28 -16.30
CA SER A 102 2.29 16.69 -17.63
C SER A 102 1.29 16.17 -18.63
N VAL A 103 0.95 16.99 -19.62
CA VAL A 103 0.22 16.50 -20.79
C VAL A 103 1.26 16.10 -21.83
N ARG A 104 1.06 14.95 -22.49
CA ARG A 104 1.92 14.55 -23.61
C ARG A 104 1.87 15.62 -24.71
N GLU A 105 2.97 16.34 -24.89
CA GLU A 105 3.09 17.40 -25.91
C GLU A 105 2.96 16.84 -27.34
N GLU A 106 3.27 15.57 -27.56
CA GLU A 106 3.16 14.92 -28.88
C GLU A 106 1.75 14.99 -29.49
N VAL A 107 0.70 15.14 -28.67
CA VAL A 107 -0.70 15.25 -29.12
C VAL A 107 -1.18 16.70 -29.19
N LEU A 108 -0.61 17.60 -28.39
CA LEU A 108 -1.09 18.99 -28.25
C LEU A 108 -0.19 20.06 -28.86
N GLY A 109 1.07 19.73 -29.14
CA GLY A 109 2.03 20.63 -29.76
C GLY A 109 1.63 21.06 -31.18
N PHE A 110 0.73 20.30 -31.82
CA PHE A 110 0.25 20.54 -33.18
C PHE A 110 -1.12 21.20 -33.27
N LEU A 111 -1.83 21.38 -32.14
CA LEU A 111 -3.18 21.97 -32.15
C LEU A 111 -3.13 23.49 -32.03
N ALA A 112 -3.91 24.17 -32.86
CA ALA A 112 -4.10 25.62 -32.75
C ALA A 112 -4.84 25.97 -31.43
N PRO A 113 -4.65 27.18 -30.86
CA PRO A 113 -5.21 27.54 -29.54
C PRO A 113 -6.74 27.40 -29.44
N ASP A 114 -7.45 27.66 -30.53
CA ASP A 114 -8.91 27.50 -30.69
C ASP A 114 -9.34 26.02 -30.72
N GLU A 115 -8.51 25.14 -31.26
CA GLU A 115 -8.75 23.70 -31.25
C GLU A 115 -8.50 23.08 -29.88
N LYS A 116 -7.56 23.62 -29.09
CA LYS A 116 -7.28 23.14 -27.72
C LYS A 116 -8.51 23.18 -26.81
N VAL A 117 -9.38 24.17 -26.96
CA VAL A 117 -10.64 24.27 -26.19
C VAL A 117 -11.61 23.17 -26.59
N LYS A 118 -11.71 22.87 -27.89
CA LYS A 118 -12.56 21.78 -28.41
C LYS A 118 -12.09 20.40 -27.95
N TYR A 119 -10.78 20.21 -27.81
CA TYR A 119 -10.19 18.95 -27.40
C TYR A 119 -9.94 18.84 -25.88
N GLN A 120 -10.27 19.88 -25.10
CA GLN A 120 -10.03 19.92 -23.66
C GLN A 120 -10.58 18.71 -22.87
N PRO A 121 -11.76 18.14 -23.19
CA PRO A 121 -12.23 16.92 -22.54
C PRO A 121 -11.34 15.69 -22.82
N TYR A 122 -10.71 15.62 -23.99
CA TYR A 122 -9.82 14.53 -24.37
C TYR A 122 -8.38 14.75 -23.88
N ILE A 123 -8.00 16.00 -23.60
CA ILE A 123 -6.69 16.35 -23.01
C ILE A 123 -6.52 15.68 -21.65
N GLU A 124 -7.61 15.49 -20.90
CA GLU A 124 -7.58 14.82 -19.60
C GLU A 124 -7.13 13.37 -19.71
N ASP A 125 -7.48 12.68 -20.80
CA ASP A 125 -7.06 11.30 -21.06
C ASP A 125 -5.55 11.17 -21.37
N TYR A 126 -4.87 12.27 -21.72
CA TYR A 126 -3.44 12.31 -22.01
C TYR A 126 -2.59 12.92 -20.89
N LYS A 127 -3.21 13.26 -19.76
CA LYS A 127 -2.49 13.68 -18.56
C LYS A 127 -1.72 12.48 -18.01
N ASN A 128 -0.41 12.63 -17.87
CA ASN A 128 0.39 11.73 -17.06
C ASN A 128 0.64 12.44 -15.72
N SER A 129 0.40 11.70 -14.65
CA SER A 129 0.70 12.17 -13.30
C SER A 129 1.98 11.51 -12.81
N TYR A 130 2.86 12.33 -12.25
CA TYR A 130 4.13 11.90 -11.70
C TYR A 130 4.22 12.28 -10.23
N ALA A 131 4.76 11.37 -9.43
CA ALA A 131 5.09 11.62 -8.04
C ALA A 131 6.60 11.62 -7.86
N ILE A 132 7.09 12.56 -7.05
CA ILE A 132 8.47 12.59 -6.58
C ILE A 132 8.50 11.94 -5.20
N ILE A 133 9.19 10.81 -5.10
CA ILE A 133 9.33 10.05 -3.86
C ILE A 133 10.70 10.30 -3.25
N ARG A 134 10.71 10.55 -1.95
CA ARG A 134 11.92 10.53 -1.12
C ARG A 134 11.96 9.23 -0.32
N GLY A 135 13.01 8.44 -0.51
CA GLY A 135 13.29 7.25 0.30
C GLY A 135 13.70 7.64 1.72
N LEU A 136 13.10 6.99 2.72
CA LEU A 136 13.36 7.22 4.14
C LEU A 136 14.29 6.14 4.72
N GLY A 137 14.22 4.93 4.17
CA GLY A 137 14.99 3.80 4.66
C GLY A 137 14.46 2.48 4.13
N ARG A 138 15.01 1.39 4.67
CA ARG A 138 14.67 0.02 4.31
C ARG A 138 13.96 -0.68 5.45
N LEU A 139 12.91 -1.40 5.10
CA LEU A 139 12.22 -2.34 5.95
C LEU A 139 12.63 -3.76 5.52
N PRO A 140 13.40 -4.50 6.34
CA PRO A 140 13.87 -5.83 5.96
C PRO A 140 12.72 -6.83 5.81
N ASP A 141 12.93 -7.83 4.96
CA ASP A 141 12.06 -8.99 4.92
C ASP A 141 12.16 -9.81 6.21
N GLY A 142 11.00 -10.30 6.67
CA GLY A 142 10.83 -11.00 7.94
C GLY A 142 10.45 -10.07 9.10
N GLY A 143 9.30 -10.34 9.72
CA GLY A 143 8.66 -9.49 10.73
C GLY A 143 9.40 -9.27 12.07
N GLY A 144 10.68 -9.65 12.17
CA GLY A 144 11.48 -9.54 13.39
C GLY A 144 12.54 -8.44 13.39
N ARG A 145 12.74 -7.72 12.29
CA ARG A 145 13.78 -6.68 12.19
C ARG A 145 13.17 -5.29 12.01
N ALA A 146 13.61 -4.34 12.84
CA ALA A 146 13.23 -2.94 12.76
C ALA A 146 13.70 -2.31 11.44
N GLY A 147 13.01 -1.25 11.02
CA GLY A 147 13.43 -0.42 9.88
C GLY A 147 14.84 0.13 10.07
N ARG A 148 15.59 0.21 8.96
CA ARG A 148 16.90 0.85 8.88
C ARG A 148 16.73 2.16 8.13
N TYR A 149 17.17 3.27 8.70
CA TYR A 149 17.07 4.61 8.09
C TYR A 149 18.22 4.91 7.12
N VAL A 150 18.58 3.91 6.31
CA VAL A 150 19.64 3.97 5.30
C VAL A 150 19.16 3.21 4.08
N ILE A 151 19.44 3.76 2.91
CA ILE A 151 19.23 3.12 1.61
C ILE A 151 20.61 2.93 1.00
N ASP A 152 21.03 1.67 0.88
CA ASP A 152 22.33 1.27 0.34
C ASP A 152 22.22 0.74 -1.09
N LYS A 153 21.02 0.30 -1.50
CA LYS A 153 20.71 0.00 -2.90
C LYS A 153 19.38 0.67 -3.29
N PRO A 154 19.35 1.50 -4.36
CA PRO A 154 18.10 2.08 -4.84
C PRO A 154 17.20 0.99 -5.45
N PRO A 155 15.90 1.28 -5.64
CA PRO A 155 15.02 0.44 -6.45
C PRO A 155 15.42 0.53 -7.94
N ARG A 156 14.87 -0.36 -8.76
CA ARG A 156 15.06 -0.37 -10.21
C ARG A 156 13.95 0.42 -10.90
N ILE A 157 14.25 0.83 -12.14
CA ILE A 157 13.20 1.30 -13.05
C ILE A 157 12.23 0.14 -13.29
N ASP A 158 10.95 0.48 -13.43
CA ASP A 158 9.80 -0.42 -13.54
C ASP A 158 9.44 -1.19 -12.26
N ASP A 159 10.16 -0.99 -11.14
CA ASP A 159 9.72 -1.54 -9.85
C ASP A 159 8.38 -0.89 -9.44
N PRO A 160 7.42 -1.69 -8.96
CA PRO A 160 6.11 -1.19 -8.57
C PRO A 160 6.21 -0.38 -7.27
N VAL A 161 5.38 0.66 -7.22
CA VAL A 161 5.19 1.49 -6.02
C VAL A 161 3.78 1.29 -5.50
N GLU A 162 3.67 1.03 -4.21
CA GLU A 162 2.40 0.80 -3.51
C GLU A 162 2.27 1.74 -2.32
N PRO A 163 1.04 2.07 -1.87
CA PRO A 163 0.85 2.71 -0.58
C PRO A 163 1.43 1.82 0.51
N ALA A 164 2.23 2.40 1.41
CA ALA A 164 2.70 1.65 2.57
C ALA A 164 1.49 1.19 3.40
N SER A 165 1.45 -0.10 3.69
CA SER A 165 0.44 -0.69 4.55
C SER A 165 0.61 -0.20 5.99
N HIS A 166 -0.46 -0.31 6.76
CA HIS A 166 -0.43 0.02 8.19
C HIS A 166 0.66 -0.75 8.94
N ASP A 167 0.84 -2.05 8.65
CA ASP A 167 1.88 -2.89 9.27
C ASP A 167 3.30 -2.41 8.92
N GLU A 168 3.54 -2.02 7.67
CA GLU A 168 4.84 -1.49 7.25
C GLU A 168 5.15 -0.17 7.96
N ILE A 169 4.15 0.73 8.08
CA ILE A 169 4.30 1.98 8.83
C ILE A 169 4.62 1.66 10.29
N VAL A 170 3.87 0.75 10.93
CA VAL A 170 4.11 0.36 12.33
C VAL A 170 5.53 -0.18 12.50
N ARG A 171 5.94 -1.14 11.68
CA ARG A 171 7.26 -1.80 11.78
C ARG A 171 8.41 -0.85 11.50
N PHE A 172 8.26 0.03 10.51
CA PHE A 172 9.31 1.00 10.15
C PHE A 172 9.52 2.06 11.25
N HIS A 173 8.46 2.39 11.98
CA HIS A 173 8.48 3.37 13.06
C HIS A 173 8.53 2.73 14.45
N THR A 174 8.82 1.44 14.56
CA THR A 174 8.99 0.75 15.85
C THR A 174 10.42 0.23 15.97
N VAL A 175 11.20 0.87 16.83
CA VAL A 175 12.61 0.51 17.06
C VAL A 175 12.74 -0.01 18.49
N HIS A 176 13.22 -1.25 18.64
CA HIS A 176 13.30 -1.93 19.94
C HIS A 176 11.97 -1.94 20.73
N GLY A 177 10.85 -2.11 20.02
CA GLY A 177 9.51 -2.12 20.61
C GLY A 177 8.98 -0.76 21.04
N LYS A 178 9.67 0.34 20.70
CA LYS A 178 9.22 1.70 21.01
C LYS A 178 8.94 2.47 19.72
N PRO A 179 7.84 3.25 19.67
CA PRO A 179 7.57 4.15 18.57
C PRO A 179 8.69 5.19 18.42
N GLY A 180 9.14 5.44 17.20
CA GLY A 180 10.21 6.37 16.91
C GLY A 180 10.29 6.76 15.44
N ALA A 181 10.65 8.01 15.19
CA ALA A 181 10.91 8.55 13.85
C ALA A 181 12.20 9.38 13.84
N PRO A 182 13.36 8.77 14.16
CA PRO A 182 14.61 9.51 14.38
C PRO A 182 15.11 10.25 13.12
N TYR A 183 14.74 9.76 11.95
CA TYR A 183 15.09 10.36 10.66
C TYR A 183 14.42 11.73 10.44
N LEU A 184 13.29 12.04 11.09
CA LEU A 184 12.59 13.31 10.88
C LEU A 184 13.46 14.52 11.22
N ARG A 185 14.36 14.39 12.20
CA ARG A 185 15.31 15.45 12.54
C ARG A 185 16.35 15.65 11.44
N ALA A 186 16.90 14.56 10.91
CA ALA A 186 17.92 14.60 9.87
C ALA A 186 17.36 15.09 8.52
N MET A 187 16.06 14.87 8.29
CA MET A 187 15.39 15.23 7.05
C MET A 187 14.62 16.56 7.12
N ARG A 188 14.75 17.32 8.21
CA ARG A 188 14.02 18.59 8.39
C ARG A 188 14.32 19.60 7.29
N ASP A 189 15.59 19.73 6.90
CA ASP A 189 16.01 20.73 5.91
C ASP A 189 15.71 20.29 4.47
N VAL A 190 15.18 19.06 4.33
CA VAL A 190 14.97 18.38 3.06
C VAL A 190 13.49 18.15 2.78
N LEU A 191 12.69 17.96 3.83
CA LEU A 191 11.26 17.74 3.74
C LEU A 191 10.51 19.02 4.11
N ASP A 192 9.61 19.44 3.23
CA ASP A 192 8.77 20.60 3.51
C ASP A 192 7.85 20.35 4.71
N ALA A 193 7.50 21.44 5.42
CA ALA A 193 6.62 21.38 6.58
C ALA A 193 5.30 20.62 6.33
N PRO A 194 4.59 20.79 5.18
CA PRO A 194 3.37 20.04 4.89
C PRO A 194 3.60 18.52 4.78
N VAL A 195 4.73 18.10 4.22
CA VAL A 195 5.12 16.69 4.11
C VAL A 195 5.28 16.11 5.51
N ILE A 196 6.06 16.78 6.37
CA ILE A 196 6.30 16.34 7.75
C ILE A 196 4.98 16.24 8.52
N LEU A 197 4.10 17.25 8.42
CA LEU A 197 2.81 17.24 9.10
C LEU A 197 1.94 16.05 8.65
N SER A 198 1.86 15.79 7.34
CA SER A 198 1.12 14.65 6.78
C SER A 198 1.69 13.30 7.24
N MET A 199 3.02 13.16 7.25
CA MET A 199 3.70 11.97 7.79
C MET A 199 3.36 11.74 9.26
N THR A 200 3.45 12.78 10.10
CA THR A 200 3.09 12.65 11.52
C THR A 200 1.61 12.27 11.71
N GLY A 201 0.71 12.68 10.82
CA GLY A 201 -0.69 12.27 10.85
C GLY A 201 -0.84 10.76 10.62
N GLN A 202 -0.17 10.23 9.59
CA GLN A 202 -0.19 8.82 9.26
C GLN A 202 0.50 7.94 10.33
N ILE A 203 1.61 8.40 10.90
CA ILE A 203 2.29 7.67 11.99
C ILE A 203 1.40 7.63 13.23
N GLU A 204 0.75 8.73 13.61
CA GLU A 204 -0.16 8.75 14.78
C GLU A 204 -1.38 7.85 14.56
N ALA A 205 -1.93 7.83 13.34
CA ALA A 205 -3.02 6.93 12.99
C ALA A 205 -2.58 5.44 13.02
N ALA A 206 -1.32 5.17 12.70
CA ALA A 206 -0.76 3.82 12.71
C ALA A 206 -0.34 3.35 14.11
N ILE A 207 0.22 4.27 14.91
CA ILE A 207 0.79 4.04 16.23
C ILE A 207 0.27 5.12 17.18
N PRO A 208 -0.94 4.99 17.73
CA PRO A 208 -1.54 6.02 18.59
C PRO A 208 -0.67 6.41 19.80
N GLU A 209 0.13 5.48 20.33
CA GLU A 209 1.04 5.68 21.45
C GLU A 209 2.15 6.71 21.15
N SER A 210 2.42 6.97 19.88
CA SER A 210 3.41 7.96 19.43
C SER A 210 2.90 9.41 19.53
N GLY A 211 1.62 9.63 19.82
CA GLY A 211 0.96 10.94 19.76
C GLY A 211 1.68 12.05 20.55
N ASN A 212 2.14 11.77 21.78
CA ASN A 212 2.87 12.75 22.59
C ASN A 212 4.18 13.21 21.94
N MET A 213 4.95 12.27 21.37
CA MET A 213 6.19 12.57 20.66
C MET A 213 5.89 13.37 19.38
N LEU A 214 4.90 12.93 18.59
CA LEU A 214 4.53 13.57 17.34
C LEU A 214 3.92 14.96 17.54
N HIS A 215 3.22 15.19 18.65
CA HIS A 215 2.73 16.51 19.03
C HIS A 215 3.87 17.53 19.15
N LEU A 216 5.00 17.15 19.76
CA LEU A 216 6.19 17.99 19.85
C LEU A 216 6.77 18.30 18.46
N VAL A 217 6.84 17.30 17.59
CA VAL A 217 7.30 17.47 16.21
C VAL A 217 6.41 18.46 15.47
N ARG A 218 5.07 18.29 15.51
CA ARG A 218 4.11 19.20 14.86
C ARG A 218 4.23 20.63 15.39
N ARG A 219 4.38 20.80 16.71
CA ARG A 219 4.56 22.12 17.33
C ARG A 219 5.84 22.80 16.84
N TYR A 220 6.90 22.04 16.67
CA TYR A 220 8.18 22.55 16.19
C TYR A 220 8.13 22.95 14.70
N VAL A 221 7.54 22.09 13.86
CA VAL A 221 7.41 22.34 12.42
C VAL A 221 6.55 23.58 12.15
N LYS A 222 5.43 23.76 12.85
CA LYS A 222 4.55 24.94 12.69
C LYS A 222 5.16 26.28 13.12
N ARG A 223 6.29 26.26 13.82
CA ARG A 223 6.99 27.47 14.30
C ARG A 223 8.11 27.92 13.38
N THR A 224 8.51 27.07 12.43
CA THR A 224 9.55 27.36 11.44
C THR A 224 8.86 27.86 10.18
#